data_AF-A0A7G5F665-F1
#
_entry.id   AF-A0A7G5F665-F1
#
_cell.length_a   1.000
_cell.length_b   1.000
_cell.length_c   1.000
_cell.angle_alpha   90.00
_cell.angle_beta   90.00
_cell.angle_gamma   90.00
#
_symmetry.space_group_name_H-M   'P 1'
#
loop_
_entity.id
_entity.type
_entity.pdbx_description
1 polymer ?
#
loop_
_entity_poly.entity_id
_entity_poly.type
_entity_poly.pdbx_seq_one_letter_code
_entity_poly.pdbx_strand_id
1 'polypeptide(L)' 'MCKPPEHTLIGRSEGERQATLKIARTMLQNGIDRNTVMKMTGLTEDNLAQIRH' A
#
# COMPACT_ATOMS: atom_id res chain seq x y z
N MET A 1 10.33 20.75 27.26
CA MET A 1 8.94 20.69 26.78
C MET A 1 8.90 19.77 25.57
N CYS A 2 8.66 18.48 25.78
CA CYS A 2 8.48 17.52 24.69
C CYS A 2 7.13 17.83 24.02
N LYS A 3 7.16 18.34 22.78
CA LYS A 3 5.94 18.48 21.97
C LYS A 3 5.32 17.09 21.78
N PRO A 4 3.99 16.93 21.91
CA PRO A 4 3.35 15.63 21.76
C PRO A 4 3.52 15.14 20.32
N PRO A 5 3.73 13.83 20.10
CA PRO A 5 4.00 13.28 18.79
C PRO A 5 2.68 13.02 18.04
N GLU A 6 1.97 14.08 17.66
CA GLU A 6 0.83 13.97 16.72
C GLU A 6 1.30 13.60 15.30
N HIS A 7 2.62 13.62 15.05
CA HIS A 7 3.23 13.30 13.77
C HIS A 7 3.48 11.79 13.53
N THR A 8 3.25 10.92 14.52
CA THR A 8 3.62 9.49 14.43
C THR A 8 2.53 8.63 13.76
N LEU A 9 1.26 9.03 13.85
CA LEU A 9 0.16 8.23 13.30
C LEU A 9 0.09 8.36 11.77
N ILE A 10 0.29 9.57 11.26
CA ILE A 10 0.28 9.86 9.81
C ILE A 10 1.39 9.09 9.10
N GLY A 11 2.61 9.13 9.64
CA GLY A 11 3.75 8.42 9.05
C GLY A 11 3.61 6.89 9.09
N ARG A 12 2.91 6.34 10.10
CA ARG A 12 2.69 4.90 10.21
C ARG A 12 1.65 4.41 9.20
N SER A 13 0.52 5.11 9.09
CA SER A 13 -0.52 4.79 8.10
C SER A 13 -0.03 4.98 6.66
N GLU A 14 0.80 5.99 6.41
CA GLU A 14 1.40 6.23 5.10
C GLU A 14 2.46 5.17 4.76
N GLY A 15 3.22 4.72 5.75
CA GLY A 15 4.17 3.61 5.63
C GLY A 15 3.49 2.28 5.34
N GLU A 16 2.39 1.96 6.03
CA GLU A 16 1.59 0.76 5.76
C GLU A 16 1.00 0.78 4.35
N ARG A 17 0.45 1.92 3.92
CA ARG A 17 -0.09 2.06 2.56
C ARG A 17 1.00 1.90 1.50
N GLN A 18 2.18 2.49 1.69
CA GLN A 18 3.32 2.32 0.79
C GLN A 18 3.84 0.88 0.76
N ALA A 19 3.91 0.20 1.90
CA ALA A 19 4.32 -1.20 1.96
C ALA A 19 3.36 -2.10 1.16
N THR A 20 2.05 -1.92 1.35
CA THR A 20 1.02 -2.67 0.64
C THR A 20 1.08 -2.44 -0.87
N LEU A 21 1.27 -1.18 -1.32
CA LEU A 21 1.45 -0.85 -2.74
C LEU A 21 2.72 -1.49 -3.32
N LYS A 22 3.83 -1.51 -2.57
CA LYS A 22 5.08 -2.13 -3.01
C LYS A 22 4.92 -3.65 -3.17
N ILE A 23 4.25 -4.30 -2.22
CA ILE A 23 3.93 -5.74 -2.30
C ILE A 23 3.06 -6.01 -3.52
N ALA A 24 1.97 -5.25 -3.70
CA ALA A 24 1.09 -5.39 -4.85
C ALA A 24 1.82 -5.21 -6.19
N ARG A 25 2.73 -4.23 -6.29
CA ARG A 25 3.57 -4.02 -7.47
C ARG A 25 4.46 -5.23 -7.76
N THR A 26 5.08 -5.81 -6.75
CA THR A 26 5.91 -7.01 -6.90
C THR A 26 5.06 -8.22 -7.28
N MET A 27 3.87 -8.38 -6.70
CA MET A 27 2.93 -9.46 -7.06
C MET A 27 2.54 -9.37 -8.54
N LEU A 28 2.15 -8.18 -9.03
CA LEU A 28 1.82 -7.97 -10.44
C LEU A 28 3.01 -8.25 -11.38
N GLN A 29 4.22 -7.83 -10.99
CA GLN A 29 5.44 -8.13 -11.77
C GLN A 29 5.77 -9.63 -11.81
N ASN A 30 5.43 -10.38 -10.76
CA ASN A 30 5.56 -11.84 -10.72
C ASN A 30 4.45 -12.56 -11.51
N GLY A 31 3.55 -11.84 -12.18
CA GLY A 31 2.45 -12.43 -12.95
C GLY A 31 1.24 -12.81 -12.10
N ILE A 32 1.14 -12.34 -10.86
CA ILE A 32 -0.06 -12.54 -10.04
C ILE A 32 -1.19 -11.67 -10.58
N ASP A 33 -2.35 -12.28 -10.79
CA ASP A 33 -3.55 -11.59 -11.28
C ASP A 33 -4.02 -10.48 -10.32
N ARG A 34 -4.52 -9.38 -10.89
CA ARG A 34 -5.02 -8.23 -10.13
C ARG A 34 -6.09 -8.62 -9.11
N ASN A 35 -7.00 -9.54 -9.45
CA ASN A 35 -8.05 -9.99 -8.54
C ASN A 35 -7.47 -10.69 -7.31
N THR A 36 -6.42 -11.51 -7.51
CA THR A 36 -5.69 -12.16 -6.41
C THR A 36 -4.96 -11.14 -5.55
N VAL A 37 -4.32 -10.15 -6.17
CA VAL A 37 -3.65 -9.06 -5.44
C VAL A 37 -4.65 -8.27 -4.61
N MET A 38 -5.82 -7.90 -5.16
CA MET A 38 -6.89 -7.20 -4.42
C MET A 38 -7.36 -8.01 -3.21
N LYS A 39 -7.59 -9.32 -3.37
CA LYS A 39 -8.01 -10.20 -2.26
C LYS A 39 -6.94 -10.38 -1.19
N MET A 40 -5.66 -10.47 -1.57
CA MET A 40 -4.55 -10.70 -0.66
C MET A 40 -4.15 -9.44 0.12
N THR A 41 -4.21 -8.28 -0.54
CA THR A 41 -3.72 -7.01 0.02
C THR A 41 -4.85 -6.13 0.55
N GLY A 42 -6.11 -6.45 0.25
CA GLY A 42 -7.26 -5.60 0.56
C GLY A 42 -7.27 -4.29 -0.22
N LEU A 43 -6.39 -4.14 -1.22
CA LEU A 43 -6.36 -2.96 -2.07
C LEU A 43 -7.54 -2.98 -3.04
N THR A 44 -8.10 -1.80 -3.28
CA THR A 44 -9.07 -1.59 -4.36
C THR A 44 -8.38 -1.45 -5.71
N GLU A 45 -9.15 -1.62 -6.78
CA GLU A 45 -8.66 -1.47 -8.15
C GLU A 45 -8.04 -0.09 -8.40
N ASP A 46 -8.59 0.96 -7.77
CA ASP A 46 -8.06 2.32 -7.80
C ASP A 46 -6.63 2.40 -7.23
N ASN A 47 -6.39 1.78 -6.07
CA ASN A 47 -5.04 1.73 -5.48
C ASN A 47 -4.07 0.93 -6.37
N LEU A 48 -4.54 -0.12 -7.07
CA LEU A 48 -3.73 -0.86 -8.04
C LEU A 48 -3.54 -0.10 -9.37
N ALA A 49 -4.43 0.82 -9.71
CA ALA A 49 -4.29 1.69 -10.89
C ALA A 49 -3.13 2.66 -10.70
N GLN A 50 -2.92 3.18 -9.48
CA GLN A 50 -1.77 4.04 -9.14
C GLN A 50 -0.41 3.35 -9.29
N ILE A 51 -0.37 2.01 -9.31
CA ILE A 51 0.87 1.23 -9.47
C ILE A 51 1.26 1.09 -10.95
N ARG A 52 0.29 1.15 -11.88
CA ARG A 52 0.52 1.14 -13.33
C ARG A 52 0.69 2.59 -13.81
N HIS A 53 1.86 3.18 -13.54
CA HIS A 53 2.33 4.33 -14.29
C HIS A 53 3.37 3.88 -15.30
#